data_AF-A0A529HJE8-F1
#
_entry.id   AF-A0A529HJE8-F1
#
_cell.length_a   1.000
_cell.length_b   1.000
_cell.length_c   1.000
_cell.angle_alpha   90.00
_cell.angle_beta   90.00
_cell.angle_gamma   90.00
#
_symmetry.space_group_name_H-M   'P 1'
#
loop_
_entity.id
_entity.type
_entity.pdbx_description
1 polymer ?
#
loop_
_entity_poly.entity_id
_entity_poly.type
_entity_poly.pdbx_seq_one_letter_code
_entity_poly.pdbx_strand_id
1 'polypeptide(L)'
;MSKVGNNGGDSKNTLYCSFCGKSQHEVRKLIAGPTVFICDECVELCMDIIREENKTSMVKSREGVPTPQEILKVLDDYVIGQPYAKRVLSVAVHNHY
;
A
#
# COMPACT_ATOMS: atom_id res chain seq x y z
N MET A 1 -39.15 -18.05 41.97
CA MET A 1 -38.71 -16.81 42.66
C MET A 1 -37.23 -16.60 42.35
N SER A 2 -36.88 -15.70 41.42
CA SER A 2 -36.55 -14.28 41.67
C SER A 2 -35.08 -14.07 42.08
N LYS A 3 -34.33 -13.42 41.17
CA LYS A 3 -33.26 -12.41 41.35
C LYS A 3 -32.60 -12.22 39.98
N VAL A 4 -33.09 -11.32 39.12
CA VAL A 4 -32.74 -9.89 39.03
C VAL A 4 -31.22 -9.66 39.00
N GLY A 5 -30.72 -9.41 37.80
CA GLY A 5 -29.48 -8.69 37.51
C GLY A 5 -29.81 -7.63 36.46
N ASN A 6 -29.89 -6.37 36.92
CA ASN A 6 -30.20 -5.19 36.14
C ASN A 6 -28.90 -4.59 35.58
N ASN A 7 -28.81 -4.41 34.27
CA ASN A 7 -27.91 -3.46 33.60
C ASN A 7 -28.55 -3.20 32.22
N GLY A 8 -29.21 -2.08 31.98
CA GLY A 8 -28.60 -0.74 31.92
C GLY A 8 -28.50 -0.42 30.43
N GLY A 9 -29.44 0.39 29.93
CA GLY A 9 -29.79 0.47 28.51
C GLY A 9 -28.78 1.18 27.62
N ASP A 10 -28.68 0.73 26.36
CA ASP A 10 -28.22 1.47 25.18
C ASP A 10 -28.58 0.71 23.88
N SER A 11 -29.77 0.09 23.82
CA SER A 11 -30.21 -0.70 22.65
C SER A 11 -30.83 0.14 21.53
N LYS A 12 -30.48 1.43 21.44
CA LYS A 12 -30.96 2.33 20.39
C LYS A 12 -29.78 3.11 19.82
N ASN A 13 -29.21 2.54 18.75
CA ASN A 13 -28.21 3.14 17.84
C ASN A 13 -26.74 2.73 18.06
N THR A 14 -26.48 1.42 18.26
CA THR A 14 -25.14 0.88 18.01
C THR A 14 -24.78 1.13 16.53
N LEU A 15 -23.71 1.88 16.30
CA LEU A 15 -23.20 2.17 14.96
C LEU A 15 -22.29 1.03 14.50
N TYR A 16 -22.32 0.75 13.19
CA TYR A 16 -21.55 -0.33 12.57
C TYR A 16 -20.69 0.23 11.44
N CYS A 17 -19.46 -0.26 11.32
CA CYS A 17 -18.60 0.06 10.19
C CYS A 17 -19.21 -0.48 8.89
N SER A 18 -19.36 0.38 7.90
CA SER A 18 -19.94 0.03 6.59
C SER A 18 -19.04 -0.88 5.74
N PHE A 19 -17.77 -1.04 6.11
CA PHE A 19 -16.79 -1.85 5.39
C PHE A 19 -16.62 -3.25 5.97
N CYS A 20 -16.47 -3.38 7.30
CA CYS A 20 -16.22 -4.67 7.96
C CYS A 20 -17.39 -5.18 8.81
N GLY A 21 -18.43 -4.37 9.03
CA GLY A 21 -19.60 -4.75 9.84
C GLY A 21 -19.38 -4.78 11.35
N LYS A 22 -18.17 -4.48 11.85
CA LYS A 22 -17.89 -4.39 13.29
C LYS A 22 -18.67 -3.24 13.95
N SER A 23 -19.14 -3.48 15.16
CA SER A 23 -19.81 -2.47 15.98
C SER A 23 -18.82 -1.46 16.56
N GLN A 24 -19.32 -0.29 16.97
CA GLN A 24 -18.52 0.76 17.63
C GLN A 24 -17.76 0.27 18.88
N HIS A 25 -18.25 -0.80 19.54
CA HIS A 25 -17.63 -1.37 20.74
C HIS A 25 -16.48 -2.35 20.41
N GLU A 26 -16.42 -2.85 19.17
CA GLU A 26 -15.41 -3.81 18.71
C GLU A 26 -14.18 -3.16 18.09
N VAL A 27 -14.23 -1.85 17.86
CA VAL A 27 -13.16 -1.08 17.22
C VAL A 27 -12.68 0.03 18.14
N ARG A 28 -11.40 0.38 18.05
CA ARG A 28 -10.83 1.42 18.92
C ARG A 28 -11.35 2.80 18.54
N LYS A 29 -11.57 3.07 17.25
CA LYS A 29 -12.20 4.30 16.77
C LYS A 29 -13.16 4.00 15.62
N LEU A 30 -14.33 4.65 15.66
CA LEU A 30 -15.30 4.67 14.56
C LEU A 30 -15.51 6.13 14.13
N ILE A 31 -15.23 6.42 12.86
CA ILE A 31 -15.42 7.73 12.25
C ILE A 31 -16.82 7.76 11.62
N ALA A 32 -17.64 8.73 12.03
CA ALA A 32 -19.01 8.90 11.56
C ALA A 32 -19.12 10.00 10.50
N GLY A 33 -19.61 9.64 9.31
CA GLY A 33 -20.08 10.58 8.29
C GLY A 33 -21.61 10.70 8.28
N PRO A 34 -22.18 11.57 7.43
CA PRO A 34 -23.64 11.75 7.35
C PRO A 34 -24.43 10.48 6.98
N THR A 35 -23.83 9.58 6.20
CA THR A 35 -24.49 8.37 5.67
C THR A 35 -23.65 7.10 5.75
N VAL A 36 -22.38 7.21 6.17
CA VAL A 36 -21.41 6.10 6.14
C VAL A 36 -20.50 6.17 7.36
N PHE A 37 -20.08 5.01 7.86
CA PHE A 37 -19.22 4.90 9.03
C PHE A 37 -18.01 4.02 8.69
N ILE A 38 -16.82 4.39 9.13
CA ILE A 38 -15.58 3.64 8.89
C ILE A 38 -14.76 3.53 10.17
N CYS A 39 -14.21 2.35 10.48
CA CYS A 39 -13.35 2.15 11.65
C CYS A 39 -11.87 2.39 11.34
N ASP A 40 -11.04 2.55 12.38
CA ASP A 40 -9.60 2.77 12.22
C ASP A 40 -8.90 1.62 11.49
N GLU A 41 -9.28 0.37 11.74
CA GLU A 41 -8.73 -0.80 11.03
C GLU A 41 -8.98 -0.75 9.52
N CYS A 42 -10.20 -0.37 9.10
CA CYS A 42 -10.53 -0.25 7.67
C CYS A 42 -9.80 0.92 7.02
N VAL A 43 -9.61 2.04 7.75
CA VAL A 43 -8.80 3.16 7.25
C VAL A 43 -7.34 2.73 7.02
N GLU A 44 -6.76 1.99 7.97
CA GLU A 44 -5.39 1.46 7.86
C GLU A 44 -5.27 0.51 6.66
N LEU A 45 -6.18 -0.46 6.52
CA LEU A 45 -6.19 -1.38 5.39
C LEU A 45 -6.34 -0.65 4.04
N CYS A 46 -7.28 0.31 3.96
CA CYS A 46 -7.44 1.12 2.75
C CYS A 46 -6.17 1.93 2.44
N MET A 47 -5.51 2.48 3.46
CA MET A 47 -4.27 3.22 3.28
C MET A 47 -3.14 2.32 2.78
N ASP A 48 -3.05 1.08 3.26
CA ASP A 48 -2.05 0.12 2.81
C ASP A 48 -2.28 -0.29 1.35
N ILE A 49 -3.53 -0.56 0.95
CA ILE A 49 -3.88 -0.83 -0.46
C ILE A 49 -3.49 0.35 -1.36
N ILE A 50 -3.83 1.59 -0.98
CA ILE A 50 -3.48 2.79 -1.75
C ILE A 50 -1.95 2.99 -1.82
N ARG A 51 -1.24 2.71 -0.72
CA ARG A 51 0.23 2.81 -0.68
C ARG A 51 0.89 1.75 -1.54
N GLU A 52 0.36 0.54 -1.58
CA GLU A 52 0.83 -0.52 -2.46
C GLU A 52 0.64 -0.12 -3.92
N GLU A 53 -0.54 0.39 -4.30
CA GLU A 53 -0.78 0.88 -5.66
C GLU A 53 0.13 2.07 -6.02
N ASN A 54 0.40 2.96 -5.06
CA ASN A 54 1.36 4.05 -5.24
C ASN A 54 2.81 3.55 -5.38
N LYS A 55 3.19 2.47 -4.70
CA LYS A 55 4.49 1.82 -4.92
C LYS A 55 4.52 1.17 -6.29
N THR A 56 3.47 0.48 -6.72
CA THR A 56 3.41 -0.10 -8.07
C THR A 56 3.44 1.00 -9.14
N SER A 57 2.83 2.16 -8.92
CA SER A 57 2.85 3.28 -9.88
C SER A 57 4.16 4.11 -9.84
N MET A 58 4.83 4.21 -8.68
CA MET A 58 6.19 4.75 -8.59
C MET A 58 7.23 3.79 -9.18
N VAL A 59 7.01 2.47 -9.06
CA VAL A 59 7.77 1.46 -9.80
C VAL A 59 7.47 1.60 -11.29
N LYS A 60 6.21 1.83 -11.71
CA LYS A 60 5.87 2.16 -13.12
C LYS A 60 6.51 3.43 -13.65
N SER A 61 6.76 4.41 -12.78
CA SER A 61 7.46 5.65 -13.14
C SER A 61 8.99 5.47 -13.17
N ARG A 62 9.50 4.33 -12.69
CA ARG A 62 10.89 3.86 -12.84
C ARG A 62 10.99 2.59 -13.70
N GLU A 63 9.89 2.13 -14.30
CA GLU A 63 9.83 0.97 -15.21
C GLU A 63 10.17 1.45 -16.61
N GLY A 64 11.44 1.75 -16.77
CA GLY A 64 12.11 1.69 -18.06
C GLY A 64 13.44 1.03 -17.79
N VAL A 65 13.83 0.08 -18.64
CA VAL A 65 15.21 -0.39 -18.61
C VAL A 65 16.09 0.83 -18.82
N PRO A 66 17.06 1.10 -17.93
CA PRO A 66 17.92 2.28 -18.03
C PRO A 66 18.54 2.35 -19.42
N THR A 67 18.74 3.56 -19.91
CA THR A 67 19.34 3.78 -21.23
C THR A 67 20.71 3.12 -21.29
N PRO A 68 21.21 2.75 -22.49
CA PRO A 68 22.54 2.17 -22.62
C PRO A 68 23.64 3.05 -22.02
N GLN A 69 23.45 4.38 -21.98
CA GLN A 69 24.39 5.30 -21.36
C GLN A 69 24.41 5.22 -19.83
N GLU A 70 23.24 5.06 -19.21
CA GLU A 70 23.12 4.90 -17.75
C GLU A 70 23.68 3.54 -17.31
N ILE A 71 23.42 2.47 -18.07
CA ILE A 71 24.00 1.14 -17.81
C ILE A 71 25.52 1.21 -17.95
N LEU A 72 26.04 1.87 -18.99
CA LEU A 72 27.47 2.02 -19.21
C LEU A 72 28.16 2.73 -18.04
N LYS A 73 27.53 3.80 -17.53
CA LYS A 73 28.06 4.56 -16.41
C LYS A 73 28.18 3.71 -15.14
N VAL A 74 27.18 2.89 -14.85
CA VAL A 74 27.25 1.94 -13.73
C VAL A 74 28.35 0.90 -13.96
N LEU A 75 28.49 0.38 -15.19
CA LEU A 75 29.56 -0.55 -15.51
C LEU A 75 30.96 0.07 -15.37
N ASP A 76 31.12 1.38 -15.59
CA ASP A 76 32.40 2.08 -15.42
C ASP A 76 32.86 2.10 -13.95
N ASP A 77 31.94 2.09 -12.99
CA ASP A 77 32.27 2.09 -11.55
C ASP A 77 32.83 0.74 -11.06
N TYR A 78 32.49 -0.37 -11.73
CA TYR A 78 32.86 -1.73 -11.31
C TYR A 78 33.81 -2.46 -12.27
N VAL A 79 33.79 -2.10 -13.57
CA VAL A 79 34.56 -2.79 -14.62
C VAL A 79 35.56 -1.82 -15.23
N ILE A 80 36.82 -1.94 -14.82
CA ILE A 80 37.93 -1.11 -15.30
C ILE A 80 38.40 -1.60 -16.69
N GLY A 81 38.52 -0.67 -17.65
CA GLY A 81 38.89 -1.00 -19.03
C GLY A 81 37.70 -1.53 -19.85
N GLN A 82 37.96 -2.36 -20.86
CA GLN A 82 36.94 -3.03 -21.69
C GLN A 82 35.83 -2.14 -22.27
N PRO A 83 36.16 -1.03 -22.96
CA PRO A 83 35.16 -0.07 -23.45
C PRO A 83 34.20 -0.71 -24.47
N TYR A 84 34.70 -1.62 -25.30
CA TYR A 84 33.90 -2.31 -26.30
C TYR A 84 32.86 -3.24 -25.65
N ALA A 85 33.28 -4.08 -24.70
CA ALA A 85 32.39 -5.02 -24.02
C ALA A 85 31.30 -4.31 -23.22
N LYS A 86 31.65 -3.25 -22.47
CA LYS A 86 30.67 -2.48 -21.70
C LYS A 86 29.60 -1.83 -22.60
N ARG A 87 30.00 -1.31 -23.77
CA ARG A 87 29.05 -0.76 -24.75
C ARG A 87 28.10 -1.84 -25.28
N VAL A 88 28.62 -3.00 -25.67
CA VAL A 88 27.82 -4.11 -26.19
C VAL A 88 26.82 -4.61 -25.14
N LEU A 89 27.27 -4.82 -23.90
CA LEU A 89 26.42 -5.26 -22.80
C LEU A 89 25.32 -4.24 -22.48
N SER A 90 25.66 -2.96 -22.47
CA SER A 90 24.69 -1.90 -22.16
C SER A 90 23.56 -1.85 -23.18
N VAL A 91 23.87 -1.98 -24.47
CA VAL A 91 22.86 -2.03 -25.54
C VAL A 91 22.06 -3.34 -25.48
N ALA A 92 22.74 -4.47 -25.25
CA ALA A 92 22.08 -5.77 -25.18
C ALA A 92 21.06 -5.85 -24.03
N VAL A 93 21.42 -5.35 -22.84
CA VAL A 93 20.53 -5.34 -21.67
C VAL A 93 19.34 -4.40 -21.91
N HIS A 94 19.59 -3.20 -22.46
CA HIS A 94 18.53 -2.24 -22.78
C HIS A 94 17.54 -2.74 -23.84
N ASN A 95 18.01 -3.52 -24.81
CA ASN A 95 17.16 -4.03 -25.89
C ASN A 95 16.45 -5.34 -25.54
N HIS A 96 16.93 -6.07 -24.54
CA HIS A 96 16.37 -7.37 -24.16
C HIS A 96 15.23 -7.25 -23.15
N TYR A 97 15.37 -6.35 -22.18
CA TYR A 97 14.35 -6.04 -21.18
C TYR A 97 13.50 -4.85 -21.64
#